data_AF-A0A9D6EHL8-F1
#
_entry.id   AF-A0A9D6EHL8-F1
#
_cell.length_a   1.000
_cell.length_b   1.000
_cell.length_c   1.000
_cell.angle_alpha   90.00
_cell.angle_beta   90.00
_cell.angle_gamma   90.00
#
_symmetry.space_group_name_H-M   'P 1'
#
loop_
_entity.id
_entity.type
_entity.pdbx_description
1 polymer ?
#
loop_
_entity_poly.entity_id
_entity_poly.type
_entity_poly.pdbx_seq_one_letter_code
_entity_poly.pdbx_strand_id
1 'polypeptide(L)'
;MSLDPRLPLEGGAFEPGCGALAEAIAVAGGTRPLVVGKPFRPIFEQALARLSCRPAEAAMVGDSLGTDIRGGLEAGMVTIWLAPPEASPGPLTPHLRVASFEELLARWEAE
;
A
#
# COMPACT_ATOMS: atom_id res chain seq x y z
N MET A 1 3.09 11.71 3.88
CA MET A 1 1.66 12.02 3.72
C MET A 1 1.11 11.10 2.65
N SER A 2 0.02 10.37 2.93
CA SER A 2 -0.70 9.62 1.90
C SER A 2 -1.50 10.60 1.03
N LEU A 3 -1.63 10.33 -0.27
CA LEU A 3 -2.49 11.08 -1.18
C LEU A 3 -3.80 10.33 -1.50
N ASP A 4 -4.21 9.38 -0.65
CA ASP A 4 -5.50 8.72 -0.83
C ASP A 4 -6.64 9.76 -0.80
N PRO A 5 -7.45 9.84 -1.87
CA PRO A 5 -8.47 10.88 -1.98
C PRO A 5 -9.69 10.62 -1.08
N ARG A 6 -9.86 9.36 -0.65
CA ARG A 6 -11.05 8.90 0.08
C ARG A 6 -10.63 8.15 1.33
N LEU A 7 -11.30 8.45 2.44
CA LEU A 7 -11.26 7.66 3.67
C LEU A 7 -12.52 6.80 3.72
N PRO A 8 -12.42 5.46 3.62
CA PRO A 8 -13.57 4.58 3.77
C PRO A 8 -14.09 4.61 5.21
N LEU A 9 -15.41 4.64 5.36
CA LEU A 9 -16.12 4.55 6.62
C LEU A 9 -16.97 3.27 6.67
N GLU A 10 -17.42 2.91 7.87
CA GLU A 10 -18.36 1.82 8.07
C GLU A 10 -19.67 2.06 7.29
N GLY A 11 -20.28 0.99 6.77
CA GLY A 11 -21.48 1.10 5.94
C GLY A 11 -21.24 1.57 4.50
N GLY A 12 -19.97 1.68 4.06
CA GLY A 12 -19.61 1.98 2.66
C GLY A 12 -19.62 3.48 2.31
N ALA A 13 -19.76 4.35 3.31
CA ALA A 13 -19.60 5.79 3.14
C ALA A 13 -18.13 6.19 2.97
N PHE A 14 -17.89 7.41 2.48
CA PHE A 14 -16.55 7.97 2.30
C PHE A 14 -16.47 9.41 2.80
N GLU A 15 -15.34 9.74 3.43
CA GLU A 15 -14.94 11.10 3.77
C GLU A 15 -13.74 11.56 2.92
N PRO A 16 -13.48 12.87 2.84
CA PRO A 16 -12.26 13.40 2.23
C PRO A 16 -11.01 12.79 2.91
N GLY A 17 -10.22 12.06 2.12
CA GLY A 17 -8.95 11.53 2.58
C GLY A 17 -7.85 12.59 2.60
N CYS A 18 -6.66 12.19 3.06
CA CYS A 18 -5.47 13.06 3.09
C CYS A 18 -5.15 13.69 1.73
N GLY A 19 -5.37 12.98 0.62
CA GLY A 19 -5.16 13.51 -0.73
C GLY A 19 -6.10 14.65 -1.09
N ALA A 20 -7.37 14.58 -0.67
CA ALA A 20 -8.35 15.64 -0.91
C ALA A 20 -8.01 16.91 -0.12
N LEU A 21 -7.62 16.76 1.15
CA LEU A 21 -7.16 17.88 1.97
C LEU A 21 -5.84 18.46 1.47
N ALA A 22 -4.91 17.62 1.03
CA ALA A 22 -3.63 18.03 0.46
C ALA A 22 -3.82 18.86 -0.81
N GLU A 23 -4.76 18.50 -1.69
CA GLU A 23 -5.09 19.31 -2.87
C GLU A 23 -5.76 20.64 -2.50
N ALA A 24 -6.65 20.67 -1.51
CA ALA A 24 -7.22 21.93 -1.04
C ALA A 24 -6.14 22.92 -0.56
N ILE A 25 -5.18 22.44 0.22
CA ILE A 25 -4.02 23.22 0.67
C ILE A 25 -3.13 23.62 -0.52
N ALA A 26 -2.89 22.71 -1.46
CA ALA A 26 -2.04 22.98 -2.61
C ALA A 26 -2.60 24.06 -3.54
N VAL A 27 -3.92 24.04 -3.76
CA VAL A 27 -4.63 25.07 -4.52
C VAL A 27 -4.57 26.42 -3.79
N ALA A 28 -4.87 26.43 -2.49
CA ALA A 28 -4.84 27.66 -1.69
C ALA A 28 -3.42 28.26 -1.59
N GLY A 29 -2.40 27.42 -1.46
CA GLY A 29 -1.01 27.83 -1.31
C GLY A 29 -0.23 28.03 -2.61
N GLY A 30 -0.80 27.68 -3.77
CA GLY A 30 -0.14 27.78 -5.07
C GLY A 30 1.10 26.88 -5.25
N THR A 31 1.28 25.88 -4.39
CA THR A 31 2.43 24.97 -4.41
C THR A 31 1.99 23.53 -4.13
N ARG A 32 2.75 22.55 -4.62
CA ARG A 32 2.44 21.12 -4.44
C ARG A 32 3.25 20.52 -3.27
N PRO A 33 2.63 19.71 -2.40
CA PRO A 33 3.35 19.08 -1.29
C PRO A 33 4.28 17.98 -1.79
N LEU A 34 5.39 17.77 -1.07
CA LEU A 34 6.23 16.59 -1.27
C LEU A 34 5.51 15.35 -0.68
N VAL A 35 5.32 14.34 -1.51
CA VAL A 35 4.64 13.10 -1.12
C VAL A 35 5.67 12.08 -0.64
N VAL A 36 5.56 11.69 0.62
CA VAL A 36 6.45 10.70 1.25
C VAL A 36 5.71 9.41 1.66
N GLY A 37 4.44 9.27 1.27
CA GLY A 37 3.66 8.06 1.49
C GLY A 37 3.92 6.99 0.42
N LYS A 38 3.23 5.85 0.52
CA LYS A 38 3.24 4.83 -0.54
C LYS A 38 2.77 5.46 -1.86
N PRO A 39 3.32 5.06 -2.99
CA PRO A 39 4.31 4.00 -3.23
C PRO A 39 5.77 4.46 -3.10
N PHE A 40 6.03 5.69 -2.64
CA PHE A 40 7.36 6.24 -2.68
C PHE A 40 8.29 5.55 -1.66
N ARG A 41 9.51 5.26 -2.12
CA ARG A 41 10.55 4.52 -1.40
C ARG A 41 10.77 4.92 0.08
N PRO A 42 10.74 6.22 0.48
CA PRO A 42 11.03 6.60 1.87
C PRO A 42 10.16 5.91 2.92
N ILE A 43 8.88 5.63 2.65
CA ILE A 43 8.01 5.00 3.66
C ILE A 43 8.42 3.54 3.93
N PHE A 44 8.82 2.82 2.88
CA PHE A 44 9.25 1.43 2.95
C PHE A 44 10.61 1.31 3.63
N GLU A 45 11.56 2.18 3.28
CA GLU A 45 12.88 2.21 3.93
C GLU A 45 12.78 2.52 5.43
N GLN A 46 11.92 3.46 5.81
CA GLN A 46 11.67 3.77 7.22
C GLN A 46 11.03 2.60 7.96
N ALA A 47 10.10 1.88 7.33
CA ALA A 47 9.50 0.68 7.92
C ALA A 47 10.53 -0.43 8.13
N LEU A 48 11.33 -0.74 7.10
CA LEU A 48 12.39 -1.75 7.17
C LEU A 48 13.46 -1.40 8.21
N ALA A 49 13.88 -0.13 8.27
CA ALA A 49 14.83 0.34 9.28
C ALA A 49 14.29 0.17 10.70
N ARG A 50 13.00 0.47 10.92
CA ARG A 50 12.34 0.24 12.23
C ARG A 50 12.26 -1.24 12.60
N LEU A 51 12.01 -2.10 11.61
CA LEU A 51 11.94 -3.55 11.78
C LEU A 51 13.33 -4.21 11.84
N SER A 52 14.40 -3.47 11.57
CA SER A 52 15.79 -3.96 11.52
C SER A 52 15.96 -5.17 10.59
N CYS A 53 15.30 -5.15 9.44
CA CYS A 53 15.35 -6.23 8.45
C CYS A 53 15.68 -5.71 7.04
N ARG A 54 16.22 -6.60 6.21
CA ARG A 54 16.45 -6.34 4.78
C ARG A 54 15.12 -6.46 4.03
N PRO A 55 14.97 -5.80 2.85
CA PRO A 55 13.75 -5.91 2.05
C PRO A 55 13.32 -7.35 1.78
N ALA A 56 14.26 -8.25 1.48
CA ALA A 56 13.99 -9.66 1.21
C ALA A 56 13.52 -10.48 2.43
N GLU A 57 13.64 -9.92 3.64
CA GLU A 57 13.22 -10.54 4.91
C GLU A 57 11.85 -10.03 5.38
N ALA A 58 11.20 -9.17 4.59
CA ALA A 58 9.91 -8.60 4.90
C ALA A 58 8.93 -8.73 3.72
N ALA A 59 7.65 -8.87 4.05
CA ALA A 59 6.57 -8.88 3.07
C ALA A 59 5.72 -7.61 3.20
N MET A 60 5.48 -6.94 2.07
CA MET A 60 4.47 -5.90 1.95
C MET A 60 3.13 -6.55 1.64
N VAL A 61 2.19 -6.48 2.59
CA VAL A 61 0.81 -6.96 2.43
C VAL A 61 -0.12 -5.76 2.24
N GLY A 62 -0.91 -5.74 1.18
CA GLY A 62 -1.86 -4.65 0.92
C GLY A 62 -2.81 -4.92 -0.24
N ASP A 63 -3.83 -4.09 -0.36
CA ASP A 63 -4.94 -4.22 -1.31
C ASP A 63 -4.77 -3.33 -2.55
N SER A 64 -3.97 -2.26 -2.44
CA SER A 64 -3.77 -1.32 -3.53
C SER A 64 -2.56 -1.66 -4.37
N LEU A 65 -2.81 -2.05 -5.62
CA LEU A 65 -1.77 -2.32 -6.62
C LEU A 65 -0.83 -1.13 -6.84
N GLY A 66 -1.40 0.08 -6.96
CA GLY A 66 -0.66 1.29 -7.34
C GLY A 66 0.21 1.86 -6.24
N THR A 67 -0.09 1.56 -4.97
CA THR A 67 0.61 2.09 -3.79
C THR A 67 1.36 1.00 -3.02
N ASP A 68 0.67 -0.05 -2.58
CA ASP A 68 1.25 -1.13 -1.77
C ASP A 68 2.15 -2.03 -2.61
N ILE A 69 1.60 -2.62 -3.65
CA ILE A 69 2.29 -3.66 -4.43
C ILE A 69 3.41 -3.03 -5.25
N ARG A 70 3.12 -1.95 -5.98
CA ARG A 70 4.15 -1.23 -6.71
C ARG A 70 5.27 -0.75 -5.80
N GLY A 71 4.94 -0.14 -4.66
CA GLY A 71 5.94 0.37 -3.74
C GLY A 71 6.78 -0.73 -3.10
N GLY A 72 6.17 -1.86 -2.71
CA GLY A 72 6.87 -3.02 -2.19
C GLY A 72 7.81 -3.66 -3.21
N LEU A 73 7.37 -3.80 -4.47
CA LEU A 73 8.19 -4.30 -5.57
C LEU A 73 9.40 -3.38 -5.83
N GLU A 74 9.18 -2.06 -5.91
CA GLU A 74 10.24 -1.06 -6.10
C GLU A 74 11.21 -1.01 -4.91
N ALA A 75 10.74 -1.33 -3.70
CA ALA A 75 11.56 -1.45 -2.50
C ALA A 75 12.33 -2.79 -2.39
N GLY A 76 12.09 -3.74 -3.30
CA GLY A 76 12.72 -5.06 -3.28
C GLY A 76 12.17 -6.01 -2.21
N MET A 77 10.94 -5.79 -1.76
CA MET A 77 10.25 -6.62 -0.78
C MET A 77 9.46 -7.73 -1.47
N VAL A 78 9.17 -8.81 -0.72
CA VAL A 78 8.11 -9.75 -1.11
C VAL A 78 6.78 -9.00 -1.06
N THR A 79 5.88 -9.22 -2.02
CA THR A 79 4.60 -8.50 -2.11
C THR A 79 3.43 -9.46 -2.14
N ILE A 80 2.48 -9.25 -1.24
CA ILE A 80 1.27 -10.06 -1.07
C ILE A 80 0.07 -9.15 -1.33
N TRP A 81 -0.64 -9.43 -2.41
CA TRP A 81 -1.82 -8.68 -2.81
C TRP A 81 -3.07 -9.26 -2.18
N LEU A 82 -3.72 -8.46 -1.33
CA LEU A 82 -5.00 -8.77 -0.72
C LEU A 82 -6.12 -8.36 -1.68
N ALA A 83 -6.70 -9.32 -2.39
CA ALA A 83 -7.73 -9.04 -3.36
C ALA A 83 -8.64 -10.25 -3.62
N PRO A 84 -9.91 -10.01 -4.01
CA PRO A 84 -10.82 -11.08 -4.40
C PRO A 84 -10.23 -12.00 -5.49
N PRO A 85 -10.62 -13.28 -5.55
CA PRO A 85 -10.08 -14.24 -6.51
C PRO A 85 -10.20 -13.83 -7.99
N GLU A 86 -11.21 -13.04 -8.32
CA GLU A 86 -11.51 -12.51 -9.66
C GLU A 86 -10.69 -11.27 -10.04
N ALA A 87 -10.01 -10.64 -9.07
CA ALA A 87 -9.25 -9.43 -9.31
C ALA A 87 -7.99 -9.71 -10.14
N SER A 88 -7.74 -8.87 -11.16
CA SER A 88 -6.56 -8.94 -12.01
C SER A 88 -5.53 -7.89 -11.61
N PRO A 89 -4.24 -8.24 -11.48
CA PRO A 89 -3.20 -7.30 -11.10
C PRO A 89 -2.78 -6.36 -12.26
N GLY A 90 -3.33 -6.55 -13.45
CA GLY A 90 -2.97 -5.79 -14.64
C GLY A 90 -1.48 -5.99 -15.00
N PRO A 91 -0.69 -4.92 -15.12
CA PRO A 91 0.72 -5.01 -15.52
C PRO A 91 1.69 -5.34 -14.37
N LEU A 92 1.22 -5.31 -13.12
CA LEU A 92 2.06 -5.62 -11.97
C LEU A 92 2.02 -7.13 -11.69
N THR A 93 3.12 -7.65 -11.15
CA THR A 93 3.24 -9.06 -10.77
C THR A 93 3.51 -9.16 -9.27
N PRO A 94 2.46 -9.18 -8.41
CA PRO A 94 2.63 -9.52 -6.99
C PRO A 94 3.22 -10.93 -6.85
N HIS A 95 3.97 -11.17 -5.76
CA HIS A 95 4.55 -12.49 -5.50
C HIS A 95 3.49 -13.50 -5.07
N LEU A 96 2.49 -13.04 -4.31
CA LEU A 96 1.36 -13.85 -3.86
C LEU A 96 0.08 -13.01 -3.93
N ARG A 97 -1.05 -13.67 -4.21
CA ARG A 97 -2.39 -13.12 -4.00
C ARG A 97 -3.14 -13.96 -2.99
N VAL A 98 -3.78 -13.30 -2.03
CA VAL A 98 -4.67 -13.91 -1.04
C VAL A 98 -6.00 -13.15 -1.02
N ALA A 99 -7.11 -13.84 -0.80
CA ALA A 99 -8.43 -13.25 -0.68
C ALA A 99 -8.72 -12.72 0.73
N SER A 100 -8.01 -13.23 1.75
CA SER A 100 -8.17 -12.83 3.15
C SER A 100 -6.89 -13.02 3.96
N PHE A 101 -6.83 -12.41 5.15
CA PHE A 101 -5.77 -12.69 6.12
C PHE A 101 -5.83 -14.11 6.67
N GLU A 102 -7.01 -14.72 6.75
CA GLU A 102 -7.18 -16.13 7.13
C GLU A 102 -6.50 -17.05 6.11
N GLU A 103 -6.68 -16.79 4.82
CA GLU A 103 -5.98 -17.55 3.77
C GLU A 103 -4.47 -17.38 3.88
N LEU A 104 -3.99 -16.16 4.16
CA LEU A 104 -2.58 -15.90 4.36
C LEU A 104 -2.01 -16.69 5.54
N LEU A 105 -2.69 -16.68 6.67
CA LEU A 105 -2.27 -17.42 7.87
C LEU A 105 -2.27 -18.94 7.62
N ALA A 106 -3.31 -19.48 6.98
CA ALA A 106 -3.39 -20.90 6.67
C ALA A 106 -2.25 -21.37 5.75
N ARG A 107 -1.80 -20.52 4.82
CA ARG A 107 -0.63 -20.79 3.97
C ARG A 107 0.68 -20.73 4.76
N TRP A 108 0.79 -19.78 5.68
CA TRP A 108 1.98 -19.61 6.53
C TRP A 108 2.18 -20.80 7.48
N GLU A 109 1.11 -21.33 8.07
CA GLU A 109 1.17 -22.47 8.98
C GLU A 109 1.43 -23.82 8.26
N ALA A 110 1.29 -23.86 6.94
CA ALA A 110 1.52 -25.05 6.13
C ALA A 110 2.99 -25.21 5.66
N GLU A 111 3.85 -24.23 5.94
CA GLU A 111 5.30 -24.24 5.70
C GLU A 111 6.09 -24.68 6.95
#